data_AF-E0UT05-F1
#
_entry.id   AF-E0UT05-F1
#
_cell.length_a   1.000
_cell.length_b   1.000
_cell.length_c   1.000
_cell.angle_alpha   90.00
_cell.angle_beta   90.00
_cell.angle_gamma   90.00
#
_symmetry.space_group_name_H-M   'P 1'
#
loop_
_entity.id
_entity.type
_entity.pdbx_description
1 polymer ?
#
loop_
_entity_poly.entity_id
_entity_poly.type
_entity_poly.pdbx_seq_one_letter_code
_entity_poly.pdbx_strand_id
1 'polypeptide(L)'
;MSYIEKLEELLTKSVIPDITDRLDEIFEEIAGNKEATQDAKEEIEELREFKSDLEDVVEEIKNGDMEEEEAKELVADILSAQEGEAEEEFGFVEEE
;
A
#
# COMPACT_ATOMS: atom_id res chain seq x y z
N MET A 1 9.65 -0.50 18.07
CA MET A 1 9.07 0.30 16.98
C MET A 1 7.64 0.60 17.36
N SER A 2 7.26 1.85 17.27
CA SER A 2 5.86 2.24 17.32
C SER A 2 5.12 1.75 16.06
N TYR A 3 3.79 1.76 16.05
CA TYR A 3 3.05 1.39 14.85
C TYR A 3 3.25 2.40 13.73
N ILE A 4 3.41 3.68 14.05
CA ILE A 4 3.77 4.74 13.09
C ILE A 4 5.12 4.42 12.41
N GLU A 5 6.16 4.09 13.18
CA GLU A 5 7.47 3.72 12.60
C GLU A 5 7.38 2.45 11.73
N LYS A 6 6.54 1.48 12.13
CA LYS A 6 6.32 0.26 11.37
C LYS A 6 5.55 0.53 10.07
N LEU A 7 4.54 1.41 10.12
CA LEU A 7 3.75 1.82 8.97
C LEU A 7 4.62 2.55 7.94
N GLU A 8 5.42 3.52 8.39
CA GLU A 8 6.37 4.22 7.52
C GLU A 8 7.32 3.22 6.85
N GLU A 9 7.85 2.27 7.60
CA GLU A 9 8.74 1.24 7.05
C GLU A 9 8.04 0.36 6.00
N LEU A 10 6.81 -0.11 6.27
CA LEU A 10 6.04 -0.93 5.34
C LEU A 10 5.72 -0.17 4.05
N LEU A 11 5.23 1.07 4.17
CA LEU A 11 4.88 1.88 3.01
C LEU A 11 6.12 2.21 2.17
N THR A 12 7.21 2.66 2.80
CA THR A 12 8.39 3.15 2.06
C THR A 12 9.33 2.05 1.57
N LYS A 13 9.35 0.88 2.21
CA LYS A 13 10.27 -0.22 1.85
C LYS A 13 9.60 -1.42 1.20
N SER A 14 8.27 -1.54 1.26
CA SER A 14 7.54 -2.63 0.62
C SER A 14 6.48 -2.10 -0.34
N VAL A 15 5.39 -1.51 0.18
CA VAL A 15 4.17 -1.29 -0.62
C VAL A 15 4.39 -0.32 -1.79
N ILE A 16 4.96 0.86 -1.53
CA ILE A 16 5.23 1.85 -2.58
C ILE A 16 6.27 1.34 -3.60
N PRO A 17 7.38 0.71 -3.17
CA PRO A 17 8.28 0.01 -4.07
C PRO A 17 7.58 -1.05 -4.94
N ASP A 18 6.74 -1.91 -4.36
CA ASP A 18 6.02 -2.96 -5.09
C ASP A 18 5.09 -2.38 -6.17
N ILE A 19 4.39 -1.28 -5.86
CA ILE A 19 3.57 -0.55 -6.84
C ILE A 19 4.45 0.04 -7.96
N THR A 20 5.62 0.56 -7.60
CA THR A 20 6.56 1.16 -8.57
C THR A 20 7.13 0.09 -9.50
N ASP A 21 7.50 -1.07 -8.97
CA ASP A 21 7.98 -2.22 -9.74
C ASP A 21 6.87 -2.72 -10.69
N ARG A 22 5.63 -2.80 -10.22
CA ARG A 22 4.48 -3.14 -11.07
C ARG A 22 4.25 -2.14 -12.20
N LEU A 23 4.36 -0.85 -11.91
CA LEU A 23 4.26 0.20 -12.94
C LEU A 23 5.37 0.05 -13.99
N ASP A 24 6.60 -0.23 -13.56
CA ASP A 24 7.73 -0.46 -14.46
C ASP A 24 7.52 -1.70 -15.34
N GLU A 25 7.00 -2.80 -14.80
CA GLU A 25 6.60 -3.98 -15.59
C GLU A 25 5.58 -3.64 -16.69
N ILE A 26 4.56 -2.84 -16.36
CA ILE A 26 3.55 -2.42 -17.34
C ILE A 26 4.21 -1.54 -18.42
N PHE A 27 5.10 -0.63 -18.05
CA PHE A 27 5.83 0.18 -19.02
C PHE A 27 6.76 -0.64 -19.91
N GLU A 28 7.40 -1.68 -19.39
CA GLU A 28 8.19 -2.63 -20.17
C GLU A 28 7.32 -3.42 -21.15
N GLU A 29 6.14 -3.87 -20.73
CA GLU A 29 5.17 -4.55 -21.60
C GLU A 29 4.73 -3.64 -22.75
N ILE A 30 4.36 -2.39 -22.45
CA ILE A 30 3.99 -1.38 -23.45
C ILE A 30 5.15 -1.13 -24.42
N ALA A 31 6.38 -1.02 -23.91
CA ALA A 31 7.57 -0.80 -24.73
C ALA A 31 7.85 -2.00 -25.66
N GLY A 32 7.66 -3.22 -25.16
CA GLY A 32 7.81 -4.46 -25.92
C GLY A 32 6.75 -4.61 -27.03
N ASN A 33 5.49 -4.31 -26.71
CA ASN A 33 4.36 -4.38 -27.63
C ASN A 33 4.26 -3.17 -28.56
N LYS A 34 4.96 -2.06 -28.25
CA LYS A 34 4.90 -0.76 -28.93
C LYS A 34 3.50 -0.15 -28.99
N GLU A 35 2.62 -0.60 -28.11
CA GLU A 35 1.24 -0.18 -28.01
C GLU A 35 0.85 -0.18 -26.54
N ALA A 36 0.19 0.89 -26.11
CA ALA A 36 -0.43 0.96 -24.80
C ALA A 36 -1.92 0.66 -24.98
N THR A 37 -2.32 -0.54 -24.57
CA THR A 37 -3.73 -0.96 -24.54
C THR A 37 -4.53 -0.07 -23.60
N GLN A 38 -5.86 -0.08 -23.75
CA GLN A 38 -6.74 0.66 -22.85
C GLN A 38 -6.61 0.13 -21.41
N ASP A 39 -6.60 -1.20 -21.24
CA ASP A 39 -6.43 -1.87 -19.95
C ASP A 39 -5.14 -1.45 -19.24
N ALA A 40 -4.01 -1.41 -19.95
CA ALA A 40 -2.73 -0.99 -19.37
C ALA A 40 -2.74 0.48 -18.92
N LYS A 41 -3.46 1.36 -19.62
CA LYS A 41 -3.58 2.77 -19.23
C LYS A 41 -4.46 2.95 -18.00
N GLU A 42 -5.56 2.20 -17.94
CA GLU A 42 -6.45 2.17 -16.77
C GLU A 42 -5.69 1.65 -15.54
N GLU A 43 -4.96 0.53 -15.67
CA GLU A 43 -4.13 -0.02 -14.58
C GLU A 43 -3.04 0.97 -14.12
N ILE A 44 -2.37 1.67 -15.05
CA ILE A 44 -1.39 2.72 -14.68
C ILE A 44 -2.03 3.87 -13.91
N GLU A 45 -3.23 4.29 -14.30
CA GLU A 45 -3.95 5.38 -13.63
C GLU A 45 -4.32 4.98 -12.20
N GLU A 46 -4.91 3.79 -12.03
CA GLU A 46 -5.27 3.23 -10.72
C GLU A 46 -4.05 3.09 -9.80
N LEU A 47 -2.94 2.52 -10.30
CA LEU A 47 -1.73 2.35 -9.51
C LEU A 47 -1.08 3.68 -9.12
N ARG A 48 -1.18 4.72 -9.96
CA ARG A 48 -0.66 6.05 -9.64
C ARG A 48 -1.51 6.77 -8.61
N GLU A 49 -2.83 6.65 -8.70
CA GLU A 49 -3.75 7.19 -7.69
C GLU A 49 -3.48 6.52 -6.34
N PHE A 50 -3.46 5.18 -6.31
CA PHE A 50 -3.19 4.43 -5.08
C PHE A 50 -1.83 4.76 -4.48
N LYS A 51 -0.78 4.90 -5.31
CA LYS A 51 0.53 5.34 -4.84
C LYS A 51 0.49 6.73 -4.21
N SER A 52 -0.23 7.67 -4.84
CA SER A 52 -0.36 9.03 -4.32
C SER A 52 -1.01 9.03 -2.93
N ASP A 53 -2.08 8.26 -2.75
CA ASP A 53 -2.76 8.14 -1.46
C ASP A 53 -1.81 7.61 -0.36
N LEU A 54 -0.98 6.62 -0.69
CA LEU A 54 0.01 6.10 0.26
C LEU A 54 1.15 7.09 0.54
N GLU A 55 1.55 7.89 -0.45
CA GLU A 55 2.54 8.95 -0.27
C GLU A 55 2.01 10.07 0.65
N ASP A 56 0.72 10.40 0.57
CA ASP A 56 0.05 11.34 1.47
C ASP A 56 0.05 10.82 2.91
N VAL A 57 -0.27 9.54 3.13
CA VAL A 57 -0.18 8.90 4.47
C VAL A 57 1.24 8.97 5.03
N VAL A 58 2.27 8.74 4.20
CA VAL A 58 3.67 8.89 4.61
C VAL A 58 3.99 10.33 4.99
N GLU A 59 3.42 11.32 4.30
CA GLU A 59 3.58 12.73 4.65
C GLU A 59 2.93 13.06 6.00
N GLU A 60 1.72 12.56 6.28
CA GLU A 60 1.04 12.71 7.57
C GLU A 60 1.86 12.13 8.72
N ILE A 61 2.42 10.94 8.54
CA ILE A 61 3.33 10.31 9.51
C ILE A 61 4.53 11.21 9.80
N LYS A 62 5.17 11.77 8.77
CA LYS A 62 6.35 12.63 8.91
C LYS A 62 6.05 13.97 9.57
N ASN A 63 4.85 14.51 9.35
CA ASN A 63 4.38 15.73 9.99
C ASN A 63 3.97 15.49 11.46
N GLY A 64 3.80 14.22 11.86
CA GLY A 64 3.31 13.84 13.17
C GLY A 64 1.81 14.02 13.32
N ASP A 65 1.09 14.07 12.20
CA ASP A 65 -0.36 14.23 12.12
C ASP A 65 -1.09 12.87 12.09
N MET A 66 -0.39 11.77 12.38
CA MET A 66 -0.93 10.41 12.47
C MET A 66 -0.98 9.91 13.91
N GLU A 67 -2.11 9.33 14.30
CA GLU A 67 -2.29 8.70 15.61
C GLU A 67 -1.82 7.24 15.63
N GLU A 68 -1.39 6.74 16.79
CA GLU A 68 -0.89 5.35 16.91
C GLU A 68 -1.96 4.29 16.67
N GLU A 69 -3.23 4.54 17.04
CA GLU A 69 -4.31 3.59 16.79
C GLU A 69 -4.66 3.52 15.29
N GLU A 70 -4.68 4.67 14.60
CA GLU A 70 -4.85 4.74 13.15
C GLU A 70 -3.71 4.02 12.42
N ALA A 71 -2.46 4.29 12.81
CA ALA A 71 -1.31 3.62 12.22
C ALA A 71 -1.35 2.09 12.43
N LYS A 72 -1.85 1.64 13.58
CA LYS A 72 -2.01 0.22 13.88
C LYS A 72 -3.06 -0.45 13.01
N GLU A 73 -4.21 0.19 12.77
CA GLU A 73 -5.24 -0.31 11.87
C GLU A 73 -4.70 -0.43 10.44
N LEU A 74 -4.06 0.62 9.92
CA LEU A 74 -3.45 0.62 8.59
C LEU A 74 -2.36 -0.46 8.42
N VAL A 75 -1.51 -0.65 9.44
CA VAL A 75 -0.52 -1.74 9.43
C VAL A 75 -1.19 -3.11 9.35
N ALA A 76 -2.27 -3.32 10.09
CA ALA A 76 -2.99 -4.59 10.06
C ALA A 76 -3.63 -4.84 8.69
N ASP A 77 -4.26 -3.81 8.12
CA ASP A 77 -4.89 -3.89 6.79
C ASP A 77 -3.87 -4.19 5.69
N ILE A 78 -2.71 -3.51 5.70
CA ILE A 78 -1.64 -3.74 4.73
C ILE A 78 -1.09 -5.17 4.84
N LEU A 79 -0.81 -5.63 6.06
CA LEU A 79 -0.29 -6.99 6.26
C LEU A 79 -1.32 -8.05 5.82
N SER A 80 -2.60 -7.84 6.14
CA SER A 80 -3.69 -8.69 5.69
C SER A 80 -3.77 -8.75 4.15
N ALA A 81 -3.64 -7.60 3.48
CA ALA A 81 -3.61 -7.53 2.02
C ALA A 81 -2.39 -8.22 1.40
N GLN A 82 -1.21 -8.13 2.03
CA GLN A 82 0.01 -8.78 1.56
C GLN A 82 0.04 -10.29 1.81
N GLU A 83 -0.52 -10.76 2.93
CA GLU A 83 -0.50 -12.19 3.29
C GLU A 83 -1.54 -13.02 2.53
N GLY A 84 -2.51 -12.40 1.87
CA GLY A 84 -3.46 -13.08 0.99
C GLY A 84 -4.22 -14.20 1.70
N GLU A 85 -5.25 -13.86 2.48
CA GLU A 85 -6.16 -14.83 3.13
C GLU A 85 -5.47 -15.94 3.96
N ALA A 86 -4.42 -15.62 4.72
CA ALA A 86 -3.83 -16.58 5.68
C ALA A 86 -4.37 -16.35 7.10
N GLU A 87 -5.50 -17.00 7.39
CA GLU A 87 -6.04 -17.39 8.71
C GLU A 87 -6.34 -16.29 9.75
N GLU A 88 -7.64 -16.13 10.03
CA GLU A 88 -8.26 -15.82 11.33
C GLU A 88 -7.32 -15.45 12.50
N GLU A 89 -7.20 -14.17 12.87
CA GLU A 89 -7.19 -13.76 14.29
C GLU A 89 -7.38 -12.24 14.46
N PHE A 90 -8.62 -11.76 14.60
CA PHE A 90 -8.88 -10.57 15.43
C PHE A 90 -10.23 -10.67 16.15
N GLY A 91 -10.20 -11.39 17.28
CA GLY A 91 -10.58 -10.90 18.59
C GLY A 91 -11.73 -9.90 18.69
N PHE A 92 -12.97 -10.37 18.53
CA PHE A 92 -14.04 -9.87 19.41
C PHE A 92 -13.74 -10.38 20.82
N VAL A 93 -13.27 -9.51 21.71
CA VAL A 93 -13.40 -9.77 23.15
C VAL A 93 -14.87 -9.51 23.48
N GLU A 94 -15.61 -10.55 23.84
CA GLU A 94 -16.97 -10.44 24.38
C GLU A 94 -16.96 -9.49 25.58
N GLU A 95 -17.80 -8.44 25.52
CA GLU A 95 -18.19 -7.69 26.72
C GLU A 95 -19.15 -8.57 27.54
N GLU A 96 -18.70 -9.03 28.72
CA GLU A 96 -19.58 -9.44 29.84
C GLU A 96 -19.72 -8.30 30.87
#